data_AF-A0A061BAF7-F1
#
_entry.id   AF-A0A061BAF7-F1
#
_cell.length_a   1.000
_cell.length_b   1.000
_cell.length_c   1.000
_cell.angle_alpha   90.00
_cell.angle_beta   90.00
_cell.angle_gamma   90.00
#
_symmetry.space_group_name_H-M   'P 1'
#
loop_
_entity.id
_entity.type
_entity.pdbx_description
1 polymer ?
#
loop_
_entity_poly.entity_id
_entity_poly.type
_entity_poly.pdbx_seq_one_letter_code
_entity_poly.pdbx_strand_id
1 'polypeptide(L)'
;MPYPRVTIKFCTRCKWNLRASWYLQELLQTFGEQLGEVALVPFESGVFRVETQRDDTSDEVLVWDRVKDGGFPDSKILKQRVRDTLFPQDKLGHVDKANKNEGRLVVETDKETETETETGCVECNEESCLKSND
;
A
#
# COMPACT_ATOMS: atom_id res chain seq x y z
N MET A 1 18.69 -4.33 13.83
CA MET A 1 17.33 -3.90 13.48
C MET A 1 16.52 -5.16 13.17
N PRO A 2 15.20 -5.18 13.42
CA PRO A 2 14.38 -6.36 13.16
C PRO A 2 14.22 -6.57 11.64
N TYR A 3 14.26 -7.83 11.21
CA TYR A 3 14.11 -8.26 9.83
C TYR A 3 12.94 -9.25 9.72
N PRO A 4 12.27 -9.39 8.57
CA PRO A 4 12.48 -8.69 7.30
C PRO A 4 12.09 -7.21 7.30
N ARG A 5 12.76 -6.41 6.48
CA ARG A 5 12.58 -4.95 6.37
C ARG A 5 11.95 -4.57 5.04
N VAL A 6 11.01 -3.63 5.07
CA VAL A 6 10.52 -2.91 3.88
C VAL A 6 10.85 -1.43 3.99
N THR A 7 11.49 -0.86 2.98
CA THR A 7 11.85 0.57 2.95
C THR A 7 11.06 1.27 1.86
N ILE A 8 10.32 2.32 2.22
CA ILE A 8 9.62 3.21 1.29
C ILE A 8 10.38 4.53 1.23
N LYS A 9 11.15 4.73 0.15
CA LYS A 9 11.89 5.96 -0.13
C LYS A 9 10.98 6.91 -0.91
N PHE A 10 10.74 8.12 -0.43
CA PHE A 10 9.78 9.04 -1.06
C PHE A 10 10.18 10.51 -1.02
N CYS A 11 9.75 11.25 -2.05
CA CYS A 11 9.92 12.69 -2.15
C CYS A 11 9.00 13.45 -1.17
N THR A 12 9.59 14.09 -0.17
CA THR A 12 8.85 14.93 0.81
C THR A 12 8.28 16.20 0.19
N ARG A 13 8.99 16.82 -0.76
CA ARG A 13 8.55 18.04 -1.47
C ARG A 13 7.36 17.80 -2.41
N CYS A 14 7.15 16.56 -2.84
CA CYS A 14 6.08 16.17 -3.75
C CYS A 14 4.75 15.90 -3.02
N LYS A 15 4.70 16.15 -1.70
CA LYS A 15 3.55 15.86 -0.82
C LYS A 15 3.11 14.39 -0.83
N TRP A 16 4.06 13.46 -1.03
CA TRP A 16 3.75 12.01 -1.05
C TRP A 16 3.80 11.34 0.32
N ASN A 17 3.97 12.09 1.42
CA ASN A 17 3.98 11.57 2.79
C ASN A 17 2.75 10.69 3.09
N LEU A 18 1.55 11.20 2.81
CA LEU A 18 0.30 10.47 3.08
C LEU A 18 0.19 9.18 2.28
N ARG A 19 0.63 9.22 1.01
CA ARG A 19 0.64 8.04 0.14
C ARG A 19 1.63 6.99 0.64
N ALA A 20 2.84 7.40 1.04
CA ALA A 20 3.84 6.51 1.63
C ALA A 20 3.34 5.87 2.92
N SER A 21 2.72 6.66 3.82
CA SER A 21 2.11 6.16 5.05
C SER A 21 0.97 5.18 4.81
N TRP A 22 0.14 5.41 3.79
CA TRP A 22 -0.93 4.48 3.43
C TRP A 22 -0.39 3.12 2.97
N TYR A 23 0.66 3.10 2.13
CA TYR A 23 1.30 1.82 1.77
C TYR A 23 1.92 1.11 2.97
N LEU A 24 2.53 1.84 3.89
CA LEU A 24 3.01 1.25 5.14
C LEU A 24 1.87 0.58 5.91
N GLN A 25 0.71 1.24 6.04
CA GLN A 25 -0.45 0.67 6.71
C GLN A 25 -0.96 -0.59 5.99
N GLU A 26 -1.07 -0.57 4.66
CA GLU A 26 -1.46 -1.74 3.86
C GLU A 26 -0.53 -2.94 4.09
N LEU A 27 0.78 -2.69 4.15
CA LEU A 27 1.78 -3.75 4.39
C LEU A 27 1.68 -4.31 5.81
N LEU A 28 1.59 -3.44 6.82
CA LEU A 28 1.46 -3.88 8.22
C LEU A 28 0.14 -4.62 8.48
N GLN A 29 -0.97 -4.19 7.87
CA GLN A 29 -2.25 -4.88 7.97
C GLN A 29 -2.22 -6.27 7.32
N THR A 30 -1.39 -6.45 6.29
CA THR A 30 -1.32 -7.71 5.53
C THR A 30 -0.34 -8.71 6.14
N PHE A 31 0.85 -8.26 6.51
CA PHE A 31 1.93 -9.13 6.96
C PHE A 31 2.08 -9.15 8.48
N GLY A 32 1.52 -8.17 9.19
CA GLY A 32 1.54 -8.10 10.66
C GLY A 32 2.94 -8.34 11.24
N GLU A 33 3.03 -9.33 12.13
CA GLU A 33 4.26 -9.71 12.83
C GLU A 33 5.30 -10.42 11.95
N GLN A 34 4.97 -10.78 10.70
CA GLN A 34 5.94 -11.38 9.78
C GLN A 34 6.99 -10.35 9.32
N LEU A 35 6.66 -9.05 9.35
CA LEU A 35 7.61 -7.99 9.07
C LEU A 35 8.31 -7.54 10.35
N GLY A 36 9.63 -7.39 10.28
CA GLY A 36 10.42 -6.80 11.36
C GLY A 36 10.22 -5.30 11.42
N GLU A 37 10.27 -4.61 10.28
CA GLU A 37 10.00 -3.17 10.20
C GLU A 37 9.50 -2.71 8.81
N VAL A 38 8.78 -1.59 8.80
CA VAL A 38 8.49 -0.81 7.60
C VAL A 38 8.99 0.62 7.82
N ALA A 39 9.99 1.04 7.04
CA ALA A 39 10.65 2.32 7.18
C ALA A 39 10.16 3.33 6.13
N LEU A 40 9.78 4.52 6.57
CA LEU A 40 9.52 5.66 5.68
C LEU A 40 10.77 6.55 5.64
N VAL A 41 11.39 6.67 4.47
CA VAL A 41 12.66 7.39 4.29
C VAL A 41 12.47 8.58 3.34
N PRO A 42 12.59 9.83 3.83
CA PRO A 42 12.71 11.00 2.97
C PRO A 42 13.85 10.82 1.97
N PHE A 43 13.57 11.08 0.69
CA PHE A 43 14.53 10.90 -0.38
C PHE A 43 14.48 12.05 -1.40
N GLU A 44 15.26 11.90 -2.46
CA GLU A 44 15.38 12.85 -3.57
C GLU A 44 14.03 13.21 -4.22
N SER A 45 14.03 14.34 -4.92
CA SER A 45 12.85 14.86 -5.60
C SER A 45 12.32 13.90 -6.67
N GLY A 46 11.01 13.69 -6.72
CA GLY A 46 10.37 12.83 -7.73
C GLY A 46 10.56 11.33 -7.54
N VAL A 47 11.31 10.90 -6.51
CA VAL A 47 11.53 9.49 -6.20
C VAL A 47 10.39 8.93 -5.36
N PHE A 48 9.92 7.75 -5.77
CA PHE A 48 9.11 6.87 -4.95
C PHE A 48 9.56 5.43 -5.23
N ARG A 49 10.20 4.79 -4.25
CA ARG A 49 10.71 3.42 -4.35
C ARG A 49 10.29 2.59 -3.15
N VAL A 50 10.02 1.32 -3.39
CA VAL A 50 9.82 0.31 -2.35
C VAL A 50 10.89 -0.76 -2.52
N GLU A 51 11.60 -1.05 -1.44
CA GLU A 51 12.69 -2.02 -1.40
C GLU A 51 12.48 -2.96 -0.22
N THR A 52 12.95 -4.19 -0.34
CA THR A 52 12.88 -5.21 0.71
C THR A 52 14.26 -5.73 1.04
N GLN A 53 14.47 -6.11 2.30
CA GLN A 53 15.68 -6.76 2.78
C GLN A 53 15.29 -7.88 3.73
N ARG A 54 15.76 -9.10 3.47
CA ARG A 54 15.33 -10.30 4.21
C ARG A 54 16.05 -10.42 5.55
N ASP A 55 17.34 -10.15 5.57
CA ASP A 55 18.24 -10.25 6.72
C ASP A 55 19.43 -9.28 6.56
N ASP A 56 20.31 -9.22 7.56
CA ASP A 56 21.47 -8.32 7.60
C ASP A 56 22.57 -8.66 6.59
N THR A 57 22.56 -9.87 6.03
CA THR A 57 23.50 -10.32 5.00
C THR A 57 22.96 -10.19 3.58
N SER A 58 21.64 -10.02 3.43
CA SER A 58 20.96 -9.90 2.14
C SER A 58 21.05 -8.48 1.56
N ASP A 59 21.22 -8.40 0.24
CA ASP A 59 21.14 -7.14 -0.50
C ASP A 59 19.70 -6.59 -0.51
N GLU A 60 19.57 -5.26 -0.64
CA GLU A 60 18.27 -4.62 -0.88
C GLU A 60 17.70 -5.02 -2.25
N VAL A 61 16.48 -5.53 -2.27
CA VAL A 61 15.76 -5.92 -3.48
C VAL A 61 14.73 -4.85 -3.83
N LEU A 62 14.83 -4.29 -5.04
CA LEU A 62 13.86 -3.33 -5.55
C LEU A 62 12.53 -4.01 -5.87
N VAL A 63 11.47 -3.62 -5.16
CA VAL A 63 10.10 -4.13 -5.35
C VAL A 63 9.30 -3.23 -6.30
N TRP A 64 9.47 -1.92 -6.19
CA TRP A 64 8.80 -0.93 -7.04
C TRP A 64 9.64 0.33 -7.20
N ASP A 65 9.67 0.89 -8.40
CA ASP A 65 10.22 2.22 -8.71
C ASP A 65 9.20 2.98 -9.57
N ARG A 66 8.74 4.14 -9.08
CA ARG A 66 7.75 4.95 -9.79
C ARG A 66 8.11 5.27 -11.23
N VAL A 67 9.39 5.51 -11.54
CA VAL A 67 9.83 5.85 -12.89
C VAL A 67 9.87 4.59 -13.76
N LYS A 68 10.42 3.49 -13.24
CA LYS A 68 10.55 2.23 -14.01
C LYS A 68 9.21 1.53 -14.21
N ASP A 69 8.41 1.45 -13.15
CA ASP A 69 7.12 0.77 -13.14
C ASP A 69 5.97 1.69 -13.58
N GLY A 70 6.23 2.96 -13.91
CA GLY A 70 5.28 3.87 -14.55
C GLY A 70 4.13 4.31 -13.65
N GLY A 71 4.45 4.85 -12.47
CA GLY A 71 3.47 5.42 -11.54
C GLY A 71 3.51 4.77 -10.16
N PHE A 72 2.40 4.85 -9.45
CA PHE A 72 2.28 4.30 -8.10
C PHE A 72 1.67 2.91 -8.15
N PRO A 73 2.13 1.98 -7.29
CA PRO A 73 1.62 0.61 -7.32
C PRO A 73 0.17 0.55 -6.80
N ASP A 74 -0.65 -0.28 -7.43
CA ASP A 74 -1.87 -0.78 -6.80
C ASP A 74 -1.51 -1.56 -5.53
N SER A 75 -2.29 -1.40 -4.45
CA SER A 75 -1.97 -2.02 -3.16
C SER A 75 -1.88 -3.54 -3.28
N LYS A 76 -2.71 -4.15 -4.13
CA LYS A 76 -2.69 -5.59 -4.37
C LYS A 76 -1.34 -6.04 -4.95
N ILE A 77 -0.86 -5.34 -5.96
CA ILE A 77 0.38 -5.68 -6.66
C ILE A 77 1.59 -5.40 -5.79
N LEU A 78 1.56 -4.33 -5.00
CA LEU A 78 2.61 -4.08 -4.01
C LEU A 78 2.71 -5.25 -3.02
N LYS A 79 1.58 -5.68 -2.46
CA LYS A 79 1.51 -6.79 -1.50
C LYS A 79 1.99 -8.11 -2.13
N GLN A 80 1.58 -8.39 -3.37
CA GLN A 80 2.07 -9.56 -4.12
C GLN A 80 3.58 -9.53 -4.28
N ARG A 81 4.17 -8.44 -4.78
CA ARG A 81 5.62 -8.36 -4.99
C ARG A 81 6.42 -8.42 -3.68
N VAL A 82 5.92 -7.82 -2.59
CA VAL A 82 6.53 -7.96 -1.26
C VAL A 82 6.47 -9.41 -0.77
N ARG A 83 5.35 -10.11 -0.95
CA ARG A 83 5.24 -11.54 -0.64
C ARG A 83 6.22 -12.36 -1.48
N ASP A 84 6.26 -12.14 -2.79
CA ASP A 84 7.12 -12.90 -3.69
C ASP A 84 8.60 -12.79 -3.30
N THR A 85 9.02 -11.62 -2.81
CA THR A 85 10.41 -11.39 -2.36
C THR A 85 10.68 -11.94 -0.97
N LEU A 86 9.81 -11.70 0.01
CA LEU A 86 10.06 -12.02 1.42
C LEU A 86 9.52 -13.39 1.84
N PHE A 87 8.31 -13.75 1.39
CA PHE A 87 7.52 -14.90 1.85
C PHE A 87 6.97 -15.74 0.66
N PRO A 88 7.81 -16.29 -0.23
CA PRO A 88 7.38 -16.86 -1.52
C PRO A 88 6.44 -18.08 -1.39
N GLN A 89 6.35 -18.71 -0.23
CA GLN A 89 5.50 -19.88 0.01
C GLN A 89 4.11 -19.52 0.54
N ASP A 90 3.92 -18.27 0.99
CA ASP A 90 2.66 -17.81 1.59
C ASP A 90 1.62 -17.51 0.51
N LYS A 91 0.33 -17.64 0.85
CA LYS A 91 -0.78 -17.32 -0.05
C LYS A 91 -1.57 -16.15 0.53
N LEU A 92 -1.75 -15.08 -0.24
CA LEU A 92 -2.50 -13.89 0.17
C LEU A 92 -3.99 -13.93 -0.23
N GLY A 93 -4.47 -15.10 -0.65
CA GLY A 93 -5.88 -15.34 -0.98
C GLY A 93 -6.36 -14.46 -2.14
N HIS A 94 -7.34 -13.59 -1.90
CA HIS A 94 -7.90 -12.69 -2.93
C HIS A 94 -6.87 -11.74 -3.56
N VAL A 95 -5.79 -11.42 -2.83
CA VAL A 95 -4.70 -10.58 -3.31
C VAL A 95 -3.90 -11.28 -4.40
N ASP A 96 -3.85 -12.62 -4.43
CA ASP A 96 -3.10 -13.37 -5.46
C ASP A 96 -3.80 -13.46 -6.82
N LYS A 97 -5.07 -13.04 -6.93
CA LYS A 97 -5.79 -13.05 -8.21
C LYS A 97 -5.20 -12.05 -9.20
N ALA A 98 -5.36 -12.27 -10.50
CA ALA A 98 -4.93 -11.31 -11.53
C ALA A 98 -5.51 -9.90 -11.28
N ASN A 99 -4.71 -8.86 -11.56
CA ASN A 99 -5.12 -7.46 -11.50
C ASN A 99 -5.37 -6.96 -12.93
N LYS A 100 -6.49 -6.29 -13.18
CA LYS A 100 -6.89 -5.84 -14.52
C LYS A 100 -6.15 -4.57 -14.98
N ASN A 101 -5.56 -3.82 -14.05
CA ASN A 101 -5.03 -2.47 -14.30
C ASN A 101 -3.49 -2.44 -14.39
N GLU A 102 -2.86 -3.55 -14.83
CA GLU A 102 -1.39 -3.71 -14.89
C GLU A 102 -0.65 -3.39 -13.57
N GLY A 103 -1.40 -3.31 -12.46
CA GLY A 103 -0.87 -3.03 -11.12
C GLY A 103 -0.54 -1.58 -10.82
N ARG A 104 -1.10 -0.61 -11.55
CA ARG A 104 -0.94 0.83 -11.27
C ARG A 104 -2.20 1.42 -10.66
N LEU A 105 -2.04 2.31 -9.67
CA LEU A 105 -3.09 3.23 -9.25
C LEU A 105 -3.17 4.32 -10.33
N VAL A 106 -4.11 4.12 -11.25
CA VAL A 106 -4.50 5.01 -12.35
C VAL A 106 -4.22 6.48 -12.02
N VAL A 107 -3.41 7.15 -12.86
CA VAL A 107 -3.39 8.61 -12.95
C VAL A 107 -3.72 8.97 -14.39
N GLU A 108 -4.97 8.76 -14.76
CA GLU A 108 -5.54 9.35 -15.97
C GLU A 108 -6.07 10.73 -15.58
N THR A 109 -5.21 11.75 -15.68
CA THR A 109 -5.72 13.10 -15.89
C THR A 109 -6.13 13.20 -17.35
N ASP A 110 -7.43 13.08 -17.62
CA ASP A 110 -8.24 14.02 -18.42
C ASP A 110 -9.54 13.35 -18.92
N LYS A 111 -10.65 13.60 -18.21
CA LYS A 111 -11.90 14.18 -18.75
C LYS A 111 -13.03 14.10 -17.71
N GLU A 112 -13.58 15.25 -17.38
CA GLU A 112 -14.90 15.41 -16.77
C GLU A 112 -15.92 14.60 -17.57
N THR A 113 -16.64 13.71 -16.89
CA THR A 113 -18.03 13.43 -17.26
C THR A 113 -18.76 13.16 -15.96
N GLU A 114 -19.54 14.16 -15.56
CA GLU A 114 -20.56 14.06 -14.53
C GLU A 114 -21.40 12.81 -14.78
N THR A 115 -21.45 11.93 -13.79
CA THR A 115 -22.61 11.05 -13.61
C THR A 115 -22.98 11.13 -12.15
N GLU A 116 -23.98 11.96 -11.88
CA GLU A 116 -24.78 11.91 -10.68
C GLU A 116 -25.27 10.47 -10.49
N THR A 117 -24.86 9.84 -9.40
CA THR A 117 -25.71 8.85 -8.74
C THR A 117 -25.78 9.24 -7.28
N GLU A 118 -26.86 9.95 -6.94
CA GLU A 118 -27.43 9.93 -5.61
C GLU A 118 -27.52 8.48 -5.14
N THR A 119 -26.80 8.15 -4.07
CA THR A 119 -27.24 7.08 -3.19
C THR A 119 -26.87 7.51 -1.79
N GLY A 120 -27.91 7.89 -1.05
CA GLY A 120 -27.83 8.66 0.18
C GLY A 120 -26.95 8.03 1.25
N CYS A 121 -26.25 8.93 1.96
CA CYS A 121 -25.73 8.65 3.28
C CYS A 121 -26.94 8.41 4.19
N VAL A 122 -27.18 7.17 4.61
CA VAL A 122 -28.13 6.90 5.69
C VAL A 122 -27.45 7.36 6.97
N GLU A 123 -27.90 8.51 7.48
CA GLU A 123 -27.54 8.99 8.81
C GLU A 123 -27.73 7.86 9.83
N CYS A 124 -26.70 7.62 10.64
CA CYS A 124 -26.79 6.80 11.83
C CYS A 124 -27.83 7.42 12.78
N ASN A 125 -29.07 6.95 12.73
CA ASN A 125 -30.11 7.38 13.65
C ASN A 125 -29.75 6.87 15.06
N GLU A 126 -29.48 7.80 15.97
CA GLU A 126 -28.87 7.63 17.30
C GLU A 126 -29.76 6.94 18.38
N GLU A 127 -30.83 6.24 18.02
CA GLU A 127 -31.83 5.78 19.01
C GLU A 127 -31.85 4.28 19.35
N SER A 128 -30.81 3.51 19.02
CA SER A 128 -30.76 2.08 19.44
C SER A 128 -29.66 1.74 20.45
N CYS A 129 -28.88 2.72 20.90
CA CYS A 129 -27.87 2.51 21.93
C CYS A 129 -28.33 3.15 23.23
N LEU A 130 -29.24 2.49 23.96
CA LEU A 130 -29.34 2.45 25.44
C LEU A 130 -30.64 1.76 25.88
N LYS A 131 -30.47 0.75 26.74
CA LYS A 131 -31.45 0.08 27.64
C LYS A 131 -32.04 -1.25 27.16
N SER A 132 -31.29 -2.31 27.45
CA SER A 132 -31.85 -3.60 27.86
C SER A 132 -30.90 -4.22 28.89
N ASN A 133 -31.28 -4.19 30.16
CA ASN A 133 -31.08 -5.25 31.16
C ASN A 133 -31.61 -4.75 32.51
N ASP A 134 -32.78 -5.31 32.87
CA ASP A 134 -33.52 -5.29 34.15
C ASP A 134 -33.88 -3.95 34.81
#